data_AF-A0A1X0QL51-F1
#
_entry.id   AF-A0A1X0QL51-F1
#
_cell.length_a   1.000
_cell.length_b   1.000
_cell.length_c   1.000
_cell.angle_alpha   90.00
_cell.angle_beta   90.00
_cell.angle_gamma   90.00
#
_symmetry.space_group_name_H-M   'P 1'
#
loop_
_entity.id
_entity.type
_entity.pdbx_description
1 polymer ?
#
loop_
_entity_poly.entity_id
_entity_poly.type
_entity_poly.pdbx_seq_one_letter_code
_entity_poly.pdbx_strand_id
1 'polypeptide(L)'
;MKEINTTLENVLGETKKETTINNKRRVLQPKFVKKTEEREDNLKDKHCLNKNIESILSTLKSINGYSIKKEGNILTFRSVYAFKKEDIFQFQITDNDKISIIQTKFLKEWEHLIEKYLIKKKSIPGFLSAITLELMERNTFE
;
A
#
# COMPACT_ATOMS: atom_id res chain seq x y z
N MET A 1 10.79 10.52 -45.50
CA MET A 1 10.77 10.47 -46.97
C MET A 1 11.71 9.38 -47.44
N LYS A 2 11.27 8.69 -48.50
CA LYS A 2 11.85 7.56 -49.24
C LYS A 2 13.33 7.76 -49.63
N GLU A 3 14.20 6.75 -49.46
CA GLU A 3 14.52 5.63 -50.40
C GLU A 3 15.69 6.08 -51.31
N ILE A 4 16.77 5.32 -51.56
CA ILE A 4 16.93 4.33 -52.65
C ILE A 4 18.42 3.88 -52.67
N ASN A 5 18.66 2.58 -52.95
CA ASN A 5 19.73 1.95 -53.77
C ASN A 5 19.92 0.49 -53.30
N THR A 6 19.24 -0.52 -53.86
CA THR A 6 19.49 -1.22 -55.16
C THR A 6 20.84 -1.95 -55.15
N THR A 7 20.90 -3.29 -55.24
CA THR A 7 21.13 -4.10 -56.47
C THR A 7 21.06 -5.60 -56.03
N LEU A 8 20.07 -6.42 -56.41
CA LEU A 8 19.82 -7.18 -57.66
C LEU A 8 20.86 -8.26 -58.02
N GLU A 9 20.47 -9.54 -57.91
CA GLU A 9 20.71 -10.62 -58.90
C GLU A 9 19.63 -11.71 -58.67
N ASN A 10 18.67 -11.84 -59.59
CA ASN A 10 18.58 -12.81 -60.70
C ASN A 10 17.97 -14.17 -60.28
N VAL A 11 16.67 -14.39 -60.52
CA VAL A 11 15.99 -14.99 -61.70
C VAL A 11 15.77 -16.50 -61.54
N LEU A 12 14.57 -16.93 -61.97
CA LEU A 12 13.93 -18.26 -61.92
C LEU A 12 13.27 -18.59 -60.57
N GLY A 13 11.96 -18.75 -60.45
CA GLY A 13 11.00 -19.24 -61.44
C GLY A 13 10.32 -20.49 -60.88
N GLU A 14 9.29 -20.25 -60.08
CA GLU A 14 8.07 -21.06 -59.92
C GLU A 14 8.11 -22.60 -59.84
N THR A 15 7.68 -23.07 -58.67
CA THR A 15 6.57 -24.03 -58.45
C THR A 15 6.79 -25.55 -58.39
N LYS A 16 6.12 -26.10 -57.34
CA LYS A 16 5.42 -27.40 -57.20
C LYS A 16 6.11 -28.59 -56.53
N LYS A 17 5.56 -28.85 -55.32
CA LYS A 17 4.99 -30.12 -54.79
C LYS A 17 5.89 -31.17 -54.13
N GLU A 18 5.49 -31.45 -52.88
CA GLU A 18 5.35 -32.74 -52.17
C GLU A 18 6.50 -33.76 -52.26
N THR A 19 6.99 -34.23 -51.11
CA THR A 19 6.74 -35.59 -50.54
C THR A 19 7.58 -35.79 -49.27
N THR A 20 6.92 -36.00 -48.13
CA THR A 20 7.01 -37.17 -47.21
C THR A 20 8.34 -37.97 -47.24
N ILE A 21 9.07 -38.41 -46.19
CA ILE A 21 8.83 -39.15 -44.92
C ILE A 21 10.23 -39.27 -44.25
N ASN A 22 10.42 -39.17 -42.92
CA ASN A 22 10.79 -40.33 -42.07
C ASN A 22 11.05 -40.02 -40.59
N ASN A 23 10.54 -40.95 -39.78
CA ASN A 23 10.42 -40.98 -38.33
C ASN A 23 11.72 -41.37 -37.60
N LYS A 24 11.86 -40.90 -36.35
CA LYS A 24 12.26 -41.81 -35.25
C LYS A 24 11.77 -41.34 -33.88
N ARG A 25 11.08 -42.25 -33.20
CA ARG A 25 10.37 -42.12 -31.92
C ARG A 25 11.31 -41.84 -30.73
N ARG A 26 10.85 -41.05 -29.75
CA ARG A 26 11.24 -41.18 -28.34
C ARG A 26 9.99 -40.98 -27.46
N VAL A 27 9.63 -42.04 -26.74
CA VAL A 27 8.58 -42.07 -25.71
C VAL A 27 9.11 -41.36 -24.46
N LEU A 28 8.30 -40.52 -23.81
CA LEU A 28 8.35 -40.20 -22.38
C LEU A 28 6.97 -39.63 -21.94
N GLN A 29 6.27 -40.31 -21.02
CA GLN A 29 5.18 -39.71 -20.20
C GLN A 29 5.78 -39.26 -18.83
N PRO A 30 5.00 -38.65 -17.92
CA PRO A 30 4.54 -37.26 -17.86
C PRO A 30 5.19 -36.48 -16.68
N LYS A 31 5.00 -35.16 -16.56
CA LYS A 31 5.18 -34.43 -15.28
C LYS A 31 4.00 -33.50 -15.01
N PHE A 32 3.15 -33.91 -14.07
CA PHE A 32 2.14 -33.09 -13.40
C PHE A 32 2.82 -32.11 -12.41
N VAL A 33 2.25 -30.90 -12.34
CA VAL A 33 2.10 -29.99 -11.18
C VAL A 33 3.37 -29.57 -10.43
N LYS A 34 3.81 -28.32 -10.66
CA LYS A 34 4.55 -27.46 -9.69
C LYS A 34 4.39 -25.97 -10.04
N LYS A 35 3.18 -25.41 -9.95
CA LYS A 35 2.99 -23.94 -10.12
C LYS A 35 1.92 -23.32 -9.23
N THR A 36 1.24 -24.13 -8.42
CA THR A 36 0.19 -23.71 -7.47
C THR A 36 0.72 -23.54 -6.05
N GLU A 37 1.70 -24.35 -5.63
CA GLU A 37 2.23 -24.33 -4.25
C GLU A 37 2.92 -22.99 -3.90
N GLU A 38 3.79 -22.47 -4.78
CA GLU A 38 4.50 -21.20 -4.53
C GLU A 38 3.56 -19.98 -4.46
N ARG A 39 2.38 -20.02 -5.11
CA ARG A 39 1.42 -18.91 -5.06
C ARG A 39 0.56 -18.93 -3.80
N GLU A 40 0.17 -20.13 -3.36
CA GLU A 40 -0.64 -20.30 -2.15
C GLU A 40 0.15 -20.00 -0.89
N ASP A 41 1.43 -20.36 -0.84
CA ASP A 41 2.29 -20.09 0.32
C ASP A 41 2.57 -18.58 0.46
N ASN A 42 2.89 -17.88 -0.64
CA ASN A 42 3.03 -16.42 -0.64
C ASN A 42 1.74 -15.67 -0.24
N LEU A 43 0.56 -16.21 -0.60
CA LEU A 43 -0.74 -15.64 -0.22
C LEU A 43 -1.05 -15.89 1.26
N LYS A 44 -0.75 -17.08 1.79
CA LYS A 44 -0.87 -17.42 3.21
C LYS A 44 0.07 -16.56 4.06
N ASP A 45 1.30 -16.35 3.59
CA ASP A 45 2.29 -15.51 4.25
C ASP A 45 1.87 -14.05 4.27
N LYS A 46 1.40 -13.50 3.13
CA LYS A 46 0.88 -12.13 3.10
C LYS A 46 -0.37 -11.96 4.00
N HIS A 47 -1.24 -12.96 4.03
CA HIS A 47 -2.43 -12.94 4.87
C HIS A 47 -2.08 -13.01 6.36
N CYS A 48 -1.11 -13.83 6.75
CA CYS A 48 -0.67 -13.94 8.14
C CYS A 48 0.03 -12.64 8.61
N LEU A 49 0.85 -12.02 7.76
CA LEU A 49 1.50 -10.74 8.03
C LEU A 49 0.47 -9.63 8.24
N ASN A 50 -0.52 -9.53 7.35
CA ASN A 50 -1.59 -8.54 7.49
C ASN A 50 -2.39 -8.76 8.77
N LYS A 51 -2.74 -10.01 9.10
CA LYS A 51 -3.45 -10.33 10.34
C LYS A 51 -2.66 -9.93 11.60
N ASN A 52 -1.33 -10.12 11.58
CA ASN A 52 -0.47 -9.71 12.67
C ASN A 52 -0.39 -8.18 12.81
N ILE A 53 -0.29 -7.46 11.69
CA ILE A 53 -0.31 -5.99 11.69
C ILE A 53 -1.63 -5.46 12.24
N GLU A 54 -2.76 -5.98 11.76
CA GLU A 54 -4.09 -5.58 12.25
C GLU A 54 -4.26 -5.88 13.75
N SER A 55 -3.73 -7.01 14.22
CA SER A 55 -3.70 -7.34 15.66
C SER A 55 -2.92 -6.31 16.46
N ILE A 56 -1.71 -5.96 16.02
CA ILE A 56 -0.88 -4.94 16.66
C ILE A 56 -1.58 -3.58 16.66
N LEU A 57 -2.16 -3.17 15.52
CA LEU A 57 -2.88 -1.90 15.41
C LEU A 57 -4.12 -1.86 16.31
N SER A 58 -4.82 -2.98 16.46
CA SER A 58 -5.93 -3.13 17.40
C SER A 58 -5.48 -3.00 18.85
N THR A 59 -4.39 -3.67 19.23
CA THR A 59 -3.81 -3.53 20.57
C THR A 59 -3.36 -2.10 20.84
N LEU A 60 -2.66 -1.47 19.89
CA LEU A 60 -2.21 -0.09 20.02
C LEU A 60 -3.39 0.87 20.14
N LYS A 61 -4.47 0.68 19.37
CA LYS A 61 -5.70 1.47 19.48
C LYS A 61 -6.25 1.45 20.91
N SER A 62 -6.28 0.29 21.56
CA SER A 62 -6.74 0.16 22.95
C SER A 62 -5.82 0.85 23.96
N ILE A 63 -4.53 0.97 23.65
CA ILE A 63 -3.53 1.61 24.52
C ILE A 63 -3.50 3.12 24.34
N ASN A 64 -3.52 3.61 23.09
CA ASN A 64 -3.29 5.02 22.77
C ASN A 64 -4.58 5.80 22.44
N GLY A 65 -5.71 5.12 22.28
CA GLY A 65 -6.99 5.74 21.95
C GLY A 65 -7.15 6.14 20.47
N TYR A 66 -6.32 5.64 19.55
CA TYR A 66 -6.40 5.97 18.12
C TYR A 66 -6.39 4.72 17.23
N SER A 67 -7.34 4.63 16.30
CA SER A 67 -7.16 3.73 15.15
C SER A 67 -6.22 4.38 14.14
N ILE A 68 -5.21 3.63 13.71
CA ILE A 68 -4.18 4.10 12.78
C ILE A 68 -4.36 3.35 11.45
N LYS A 69 -4.36 4.09 10.35
CA LYS A 69 -4.34 3.54 8.98
C LYS A 69 -3.20 4.15 8.20
N LYS A 70 -2.51 3.36 7.37
CA LYS A 70 -1.44 3.83 6.48
C LYS A 70 -1.86 3.67 5.03
N GLU A 71 -1.83 4.77 4.28
CA GLU A 71 -2.11 4.80 2.84
C GLU A 71 -0.95 5.52 2.14
N GLY A 72 -0.08 4.74 1.48
CA GLY A 72 1.19 5.26 0.94
C GLY A 72 2.06 5.88 2.05
N ASN A 73 2.28 7.18 1.95
CA ASN A 73 3.08 7.97 2.89
C ASN A 73 2.21 8.74 3.91
N ILE A 74 0.91 8.50 3.94
CA ILE A 74 -0.02 9.18 4.85
C ILE A 74 -0.43 8.21 5.97
N LEU A 75 -0.29 8.66 7.21
CA LEU A 75 -0.85 8.02 8.39
C LEU A 75 -2.10 8.78 8.82
N THR A 76 -3.23 8.07 8.86
CA THR A 76 -4.52 8.61 9.34
C THR A 76 -4.79 8.08 10.73
N PHE A 77 -4.96 9.00 11.68
CA PHE A 77 -5.30 8.74 13.06
C PHE A 77 -6.75 9.18 13.30
N ARG A 78 -7.58 8.26 13.80
CA ARG A 78 -8.93 8.57 14.25
C ARG A 78 -9.06 8.21 15.72
N SER A 79 -9.44 9.18 16.54
CA SER A 79 -9.67 8.95 17.97
C SER A 79 -10.82 7.97 18.18
N VAL A 80 -10.73 7.14 19.22
CA VAL A 80 -11.85 6.30 19.67
C VAL A 80 -13.00 7.16 20.23
N TYR A 81 -12.70 8.38 20.66
CA TYR A 81 -13.64 9.37 21.18
C TYR A 81 -14.11 10.38 20.12
N ALA A 82 -13.84 10.11 18.83
CA ALA A 82 -14.27 10.98 17.74
C ALA A 82 -15.77 10.85 17.48
N PHE A 83 -16.49 11.98 17.48
CA PHE A 83 -17.94 12.06 17.26
C PHE A 83 -18.34 11.66 15.83
N LYS A 84 -17.59 12.14 14.83
CA LYS A 84 -17.86 11.85 13.41
C LYS A 84 -16.81 10.93 12.81
N LYS A 85 -17.11 10.33 11.66
CA LYS A 85 -16.14 9.44 10.98
C LYS A 85 -15.02 10.24 10.33
N GLU A 86 -15.30 11.48 9.97
CA GLU A 86 -14.45 12.43 9.28
C GLU A 86 -13.51 13.20 10.22
N ASP A 87 -13.69 13.03 11.54
CA ASP A 87 -12.87 13.62 12.59
C ASP A 87 -11.54 12.85 12.69
N ILE A 88 -10.65 13.17 11.75
CA ILE A 88 -9.36 12.51 11.56
C ILE A 88 -8.19 13.50 11.59
N PHE A 89 -7.06 13.01 12.07
CA PHE A 89 -5.76 13.64 11.93
C PHE A 89 -4.95 12.90 10.89
N GLN A 90 -4.30 13.63 9.99
CA GLN A 90 -3.48 13.05 8.94
C GLN A 90 -2.05 13.56 9.08
N PHE A 91 -1.12 12.64 9.01
CA PHE A 91 0.30 12.92 9.05
C PHE A 91 0.98 12.38 7.80
N GLN A 92 1.85 13.17 7.18
CA GLN A 92 2.63 12.76 6.03
C GLN A 92 4.05 12.39 6.46
N ILE A 93 4.49 11.21 6.07
CA ILE A 93 5.88 10.78 6.16
C ILE A 93 6.59 11.33 4.93
N THR A 94 7.56 12.21 5.17
CA THR A 94 8.41 12.77 4.11
C THR A 94 9.61 11.85 3.86
N ASP A 95 10.31 12.04 2.75
CA ASP A 95 11.42 11.18 2.30
C ASP A 95 12.61 11.10 3.27
N ASN A 96 12.66 11.97 4.28
CA ASN A 96 13.66 11.97 5.36
C ASN A 96 13.15 11.37 6.68
N ASP A 97 12.09 10.54 6.64
CA ASP A 97 11.35 10.01 7.79
C ASP A 97 10.82 11.09 8.75
N LYS A 98 10.81 12.36 8.33
CA LYS A 98 10.18 13.44 9.09
C LYS A 98 8.67 13.35 8.89
N ILE A 99 7.95 13.57 9.98
CA ILE A 99 6.49 13.55 9.99
C ILE A 99 5.99 14.99 10.00
N SER A 100 5.15 15.35 9.03
CA SER A 100 4.40 16.62 9.00
C SER A 100 2.91 16.37 9.20
N ILE A 101 2.19 17.36 9.72
CA ILE A 101 0.74 17.28 9.88
C ILE A 101 0.04 17.90 8.66
N ILE A 102 -1.04 17.27 8.19
CA ILE A 102 -1.86 17.74 7.07
C ILE A 102 -3.05 18.52 7.62
N GLN A 103 -3.32 19.69 7.06
CA GLN A 103 -4.46 20.50 7.46
C GLN A 103 -5.78 19.81 7.08
N THR A 104 -6.56 19.41 8.09
CA THR A 104 -7.93 18.94 7.92
C THR A 104 -8.92 19.95 8.52
N LYS A 105 -10.22 19.80 8.24
CA LYS A 105 -11.25 20.62 8.91
C LYS A 105 -11.23 20.40 10.42
N PHE A 106 -11.13 19.14 10.83
CA PHE A 106 -11.07 18.76 12.24
C PHE A 106 -9.83 19.34 12.93
N LEU A 107 -8.67 19.37 12.26
CA LEU A 107 -7.45 19.93 12.83
C LEU A 107 -7.58 21.41 13.23
N LYS A 108 -8.39 22.20 12.51
CA LYS A 108 -8.63 23.62 12.83
C LYS A 108 -9.28 23.84 14.19
N GLU A 109 -10.00 22.85 14.72
CA GLU A 109 -10.62 22.94 16.04
C GLU A 109 -9.60 22.85 17.19
N TRP A 110 -8.35 22.50 16.87
CA TRP A 110 -7.29 22.20 17.84
C TRP A 110 -6.09 23.14 17.70
N GLU A 111 -6.27 24.32 17.10
CA GLU A 111 -5.18 25.29 16.87
C GLU A 111 -4.41 25.65 18.15
N HIS A 112 -5.09 25.74 19.30
CA HIS A 112 -4.45 25.98 20.59
C HIS A 112 -3.48 24.86 20.99
N LEU A 113 -3.80 23.61 20.69
CA LEU A 113 -2.94 22.45 20.95
C LEU A 113 -1.83 22.32 19.91
N ILE A 114 -2.08 22.68 18.65
CA ILE A 114 -1.05 22.74 17.62
C ILE A 114 0.06 23.70 18.05
N GLU A 115 -0.32 24.92 18.42
CA GLU A 115 0.64 25.94 18.89
C GLU A 115 1.41 25.45 20.12
N LYS A 116 0.71 24.89 21.10
CA LYS A 116 1.30 24.46 22.36
C LYS A 116 2.23 23.25 22.22
N TYR A 117 1.87 22.24 21.43
CA TYR A 117 2.56 20.96 21.40
C TYR A 117 3.37 20.72 20.14
N LEU A 118 2.86 21.08 18.96
CA LEU A 118 3.56 20.85 17.70
C LEU A 118 4.56 21.96 17.41
N ILE A 119 4.19 23.22 17.61
CA ILE A 119 5.05 24.38 17.29
C ILE A 119 6.07 24.61 18.42
N LYS A 120 5.59 24.86 19.65
CA LYS A 120 6.47 25.19 20.78
C LYS A 120 7.29 24.01 21.29
N LYS A 121 6.69 22.83 21.36
CA LYS A 121 7.31 21.63 21.99
C LYS A 121 7.77 20.57 20.99
N LYS A 122 7.41 20.69 19.70
CA LYS A 122 7.76 19.72 18.65
C LYS A 122 7.41 18.27 19.02
N SER A 123 6.27 18.06 19.68
CA SER A 123 5.87 16.77 20.24
C SER A 123 4.51 16.32 19.71
N ILE A 124 4.54 15.43 18.70
CA ILE A 124 3.34 14.74 18.21
C ILE A 124 2.69 13.89 19.32
N PRO A 125 3.44 13.11 20.13
CA PRO A 125 2.83 12.38 21.24
C PRO A 125 2.12 13.30 22.23
N GLY A 126 2.73 14.43 22.60
CA GLY A 126 2.11 15.40 23.51
C GLY A 126 0.83 16.02 22.95
N PHE A 127 0.81 16.30 21.64
CA PHE A 127 -0.37 16.79 20.93
C PHE A 127 -1.51 15.76 20.95
N LEU A 128 -1.22 14.51 20.53
CA LEU A 128 -2.22 13.44 20.48
C LEU A 128 -2.76 13.09 21.87
N SER A 129 -1.90 13.06 22.90
CA SER A 129 -2.35 12.82 24.28
C SER A 129 -3.27 13.93 24.78
N ALA A 130 -2.96 15.20 24.51
CA ALA A 130 -3.81 16.32 24.92
C ALA A 130 -5.19 16.25 24.24
N ILE A 131 -5.23 15.93 22.94
CA ILE A 131 -6.48 15.71 22.22
C ILE A 131 -7.29 14.55 22.79
N THR A 132 -6.63 13.44 23.12
CA THR A 132 -7.32 12.28 23.71
C THR A 132 -8.03 12.68 25.00
N LEU A 133 -7.37 13.43 25.87
CA LEU A 133 -7.96 13.89 27.14
C LEU A 133 -9.13 14.84 26.89
N GLU A 134 -8.96 15.86 26.05
CA GLU A 134 -10.04 16.81 25.75
C GLU A 134 -11.24 16.14 25.05
N LEU A 135 -11.02 15.22 24.11
CA LEU A 135 -12.11 14.46 23.47
C LEU A 135 -12.81 13.52 24.45
N MET A 136 -12.06 12.85 25.32
CA MET A 136 -12.62 11.96 26.33
C MET A 136 -13.52 12.72 27.29
N GLU A 137 -13.10 13.92 27.73
CA GLU A 137 -13.93 14.80 28.56
C GLU A 137 -15.23 15.16 27.84
N ARG A 138 -15.16 15.62 26.58
CA ARG A 138 -16.36 15.95 25.78
C ARG A 138 -17.30 14.76 25.61
N ASN A 139 -16.76 13.55 25.45
CA ASN A 139 -17.53 12.32 25.26
C ASN A 139 -18.10 11.74 26.58
N THR A 140 -17.69 12.26 27.75
CA THR A 140 -18.19 11.80 29.06
C THR A 140 -19.42 12.60 29.52
N PHE A 141 -19.72 13.72 28.87
CA PHE A 141 -20.86 14.58 29.18
C PHE A 141 -22.08 14.35 28.25
N GLU A 142 -22.03 13.35 27.37
CA GLU A 142 -23.19 12.81 26.63
C GLU A 142 -23.83 11.64 27.38
#